data_AF-A0A383E1C1-F1
#
_entry.id   AF-A0A383E1C1-F1
#
_cell.length_a   1.000
_cell.length_b   1.000
_cell.length_c   1.000
_cell.angle_alpha   90.00
_cell.angle_beta   90.00
_cell.angle_gamma   90.00
#
_symmetry.space_group_name_H-M   'P 1'
#
loop_
_entity.id
_entity.type
_entity.pdbx_description
1 polymer ?
#
loop_
_entity_poly.entity_id
_entity_poly.type
_entity_poly.pdbx_seq_one_letter_code
_entity_poly.pdbx_strand_id
1 'polypeptide(L)'
;MNMQPPLQRTANQLSDYGRFGDSTLVHMNPAEVRGLASMSPTGSLTINPVTGQPEAFLPFLAPIIGSALGTSLLGGTALGMAGAGALGAGLAT
;
A
#
# COMPACT_ATOMS: atom_id res chain seq x y z
N MET A 1 -21.11 24.50 -14.03
CA MET A 1 -19.75 25.04 -14.29
C MET A 1 -18.77 23.89 -14.16
N ASN A 2 -18.07 23.51 -15.22
CA ASN A 2 -16.95 22.56 -15.14
C ASN A 2 -15.79 23.27 -14.43
N MET A 3 -15.78 23.26 -13.11
CA MET A 3 -14.70 23.81 -12.29
C MET A 3 -13.54 22.81 -12.30
N GLN A 4 -12.76 22.80 -13.38
CA GLN A 4 -11.44 22.18 -13.34
C GLN A 4 -10.64 22.87 -12.23
N PRO A 5 -10.06 22.13 -11.28
CA PRO A 5 -9.19 22.71 -10.27
C PRO A 5 -8.09 23.52 -10.96
N PRO A 6 -7.75 24.72 -10.47
CA PRO A 6 -6.88 25.66 -11.18
C PRO A 6 -5.48 25.10 -11.49
N LEU A 7 -5.01 24.10 -10.73
CA LEU A 7 -3.71 23.45 -10.91
C LEU A 7 -3.80 22.01 -11.42
N GLN A 8 -4.97 21.56 -11.90
CA GLN A 8 -5.16 20.18 -12.33
C GLN A 8 -4.21 19.77 -13.46
N ARG A 9 -3.95 20.67 -14.43
CA ARG A 9 -3.03 20.37 -15.54
C ARG A 9 -1.61 20.13 -15.05
N THR A 10 -1.14 20.95 -14.12
CA THR A 10 0.19 20.79 -13.53
C THR A 10 0.28 19.49 -12.73
N ALA A 11 -0.77 19.15 -11.97
CA ALA A 11 -0.84 17.87 -11.28
C ALA A 11 -0.77 16.68 -12.26
N ASN A 12 -1.49 16.75 -13.38
CA ASN A 12 -1.44 15.70 -14.41
C ASN A 12 -0.04 15.58 -15.03
N GLN A 13 0.61 16.71 -15.35
CA GLN A 13 1.98 16.70 -15.86
C GLN A 13 2.97 16.11 -14.86
N LEU A 14 2.77 16.36 -13.56
CA LEU A 14 3.60 15.76 -12.52
C LEU A 14 3.35 14.25 -12.38
N SER A 15 2.10 13.80 -12.52
CA SER A 15 1.77 12.36 -12.46
C SER A 15 2.35 11.56 -13.62
N ASP A 16 2.60 12.18 -14.78
CA ASP A 16 3.22 11.52 -15.94
C ASP A 16 4.66 11.04 -15.64
N TYR A 17 5.29 11.57 -14.58
CA TYR A 17 6.62 11.16 -14.14
C TYR A 17 6.62 10.01 -13.12
N GLY A 18 5.46 9.49 -12.73
CA GLY A 18 5.39 8.33 -11.86
C GLY A 18 6.01 7.09 -12.52
N ARG A 19 6.77 6.31 -11.75
CA ARG A 19 7.48 5.12 -12.28
C ARG A 19 6.67 3.85 -12.09
N PHE A 20 6.90 2.87 -12.96
CA PHE A 20 6.31 1.53 -12.90
C PHE A 20 4.77 1.47 -12.99
N GLY A 21 4.17 2.44 -13.68
CA GLY A 21 2.72 2.49 -13.91
C GLY A 21 1.93 3.25 -12.86
N ASP A 22 2.59 3.84 -11.86
CA ASP A 22 1.96 4.76 -10.92
C ASP A 22 1.67 6.10 -11.61
N SER A 23 0.44 6.60 -11.46
CA SER A 23 -0.02 7.87 -12.07
C SER A 23 -0.85 8.73 -11.11
N THR A 24 -0.83 8.43 -9.81
CA THR A 24 -1.67 9.11 -8.82
C THR A 24 -0.80 9.92 -7.87
N LEU A 25 -1.08 11.23 -7.78
CA LEU A 25 -0.45 12.10 -6.79
C LEU A 25 -1.33 12.20 -5.55
N VAL A 26 -0.71 11.99 -4.38
CA VAL A 26 -1.37 12.10 -3.07
C VAL A 26 -0.58 13.06 -2.19
N HIS A 27 -1.29 13.74 -1.29
CA HIS A 27 -0.66 14.55 -0.26
C HIS A 27 -0.51 13.70 1.01
N MET A 28 0.69 13.68 1.58
CA MET A 28 1.00 12.87 2.76
C MET A 28 1.79 13.70 3.77
N ASN A 29 1.54 13.46 5.06
CA ASN A 29 2.34 14.04 6.13
C ASN A 29 3.75 13.42 6.11
N PRO A 30 4.83 14.20 6.33
CA PRO A 30 6.19 13.65 6.46
C PRO A 30 6.32 12.46 7.42
N ALA A 31 5.52 12.40 8.48
CA ALA A 31 5.49 11.25 9.39
C ALA A 31 4.95 9.96 8.71
N GLU A 32 3.92 10.09 7.88
CA GLU A 32 3.35 8.98 7.10
C GLU A 32 4.34 8.50 6.04
N VAL A 33 5.02 9.44 5.35
CA VAL A 33 6.07 9.13 4.37
C VAL A 33 7.20 8.33 5.03
N ARG A 34 7.60 8.68 6.26
CA ARG A 34 8.60 7.91 7.04
C ARG A 34 8.09 6.54 7.46
N GLY A 35 6.81 6.42 7.80
CA GLY A 35 6.17 5.13 8.08
C GLY A 35 6.19 4.21 6.86
N LEU A 36 5.85 4.72 5.68
CA LEU A 36 5.96 3.96 4.43
C LEU A 36 7.42 3.59 4.10
N ALA A 37 8.35 4.52 4.35
CA ALA A 37 9.78 4.28 4.17
C ALA A 37 10.31 3.17 5.08
N SER A 38 9.85 3.06 6.33
CA SER A 38 10.31 2.03 7.26
C SER A 38 9.82 0.63 6.89
N MET A 39 8.73 0.53 6.12
CA MET A 39 8.26 -0.73 5.55
C MET A 39 9.06 -1.14 4.30
N SER A 40 9.89 -0.25 3.76
CA SER A 40 10.83 -0.57 2.68
C SER A 40 11.92 -1.51 3.18
N PRO A 41 12.36 -2.50 2.37
CA PRO A 41 13.54 -3.29 2.68
C PRO A 41 14.81 -2.45 2.89
N THR A 42 14.87 -1.25 2.29
CA THR A 42 16.01 -0.34 2.40
C THR A 42 15.85 0.71 3.50
N GLY A 43 14.70 0.76 4.18
CA GLY A 43 14.38 1.79 5.16
C GLY A 43 14.19 3.20 4.58
N SER A 44 14.11 3.33 3.25
CA SER A 44 13.92 4.60 2.56
C SER A 44 12.99 4.44 1.34
N LEU A 45 12.33 5.53 0.95
CA LEU A 45 11.66 5.63 -0.34
C LEU A 45 12.64 6.09 -1.41
N THR A 46 12.48 5.57 -2.63
CA THR A 46 13.24 6.07 -3.77
C THR A 46 12.83 7.50 -4.12
N ILE A 47 13.76 8.28 -4.65
CA ILE A 47 13.50 9.66 -5.07
C ILE A 47 13.34 9.71 -6.59
N ASN A 48 12.29 10.37 -7.06
CA ASN A 48 12.12 10.67 -8.47
C ASN A 48 13.21 11.66 -8.94
N PRO A 49 14.04 11.33 -9.94
CA PRO A 49 15.12 12.21 -10.37
C PRO A 49 14.64 13.47 -11.13
N VAL A 50 13.41 13.47 -11.62
CA VAL A 50 12.80 14.58 -12.36
C VAL A 50 12.06 15.53 -11.42
N THR A 51 11.23 14.99 -10.52
CA THR A 51 10.37 15.80 -9.63
C THR A 51 10.96 16.02 -8.24
N GLY A 52 11.95 15.24 -7.82
CA GLY A 52 12.54 15.27 -6.48
C GLY A 52 11.64 14.70 -5.38
N GLN A 53 10.47 14.15 -5.73
CA GLN A 53 9.51 13.63 -4.75
C GLN A 53 9.87 12.20 -4.31
N PRO A 54 9.60 11.83 -3.04
CA PRO A 54 9.63 10.44 -2.60
C PRO A 54 8.55 9.61 -3.31
N GLU A 55 8.91 8.40 -3.73
CA GLU A 55 8.01 7.49 -4.43
C GLU A 55 7.97 6.10 -3.77
N ALA A 56 6.76 5.58 -3.64
CA ALA A 56 6.46 4.20 -3.27
C ALA A 56 5.58 3.60 -4.38
N PHE A 57 6.18 2.85 -5.31
CA PHE A 57 5.46 2.34 -6.49
C PHE A 57 4.74 1.02 -6.21
N LEU A 58 3.72 0.68 -7.01
CA LEU A 58 2.95 -0.56 -6.82
C LEU A 58 3.80 -1.84 -6.70
N PRO A 59 4.82 -2.12 -7.54
CA PRO A 59 5.69 -3.27 -7.32
C PRO A 59 6.40 -3.29 -5.96
N PHE A 60 6.67 -2.11 -5.38
CA PHE A 60 7.24 -1.96 -4.05
C PHE A 60 6.19 -2.19 -2.95
N LEU A 61 4.97 -1.68 -3.13
CA LEU A 61 3.87 -1.84 -2.16
C LEU A 61 3.16 -3.20 -2.27
N ALA A 62 3.22 -3.89 -3.41
CA ALA A 62 2.47 -5.11 -3.67
C ALA A 62 2.78 -6.25 -2.70
N PRO A 63 4.05 -6.51 -2.30
CA PRO A 63 4.34 -7.49 -1.26
C PRO A 63 3.78 -7.11 0.11
N ILE A 64 3.84 -5.82 0.46
CA ILE A 64 3.32 -5.29 1.73
C ILE A 64 1.79 -5.40 1.77
N ILE A 65 1.10 -4.95 0.71
CA ILE A 65 -0.34 -5.04 0.59
C ILE A 65 -0.77 -6.51 0.49
N GLY A 66 -0.09 -7.32 -0.32
CA GLY A 66 -0.38 -8.73 -0.49
C GLY A 66 -0.20 -9.54 0.78
N SER A 67 0.81 -9.23 1.60
CA SER A 67 0.96 -9.85 2.93
C SER A 67 -0.09 -9.38 3.93
N ALA A 68 -0.47 -8.10 3.93
CA ALA A 68 -1.56 -7.60 4.78
C ALA A 68 -2.92 -8.25 4.42
N LEU A 69 -3.24 -8.33 3.12
CA LEU A 69 -4.46 -8.97 2.63
C LEU A 69 -4.44 -10.48 2.80
N GLY A 70 -3.28 -11.12 2.56
CA GLY A 70 -3.08 -12.55 2.74
C GLY A 70 -3.23 -12.95 4.21
N THR A 71 -2.68 -12.15 5.13
CA THR A 71 -2.79 -12.39 6.58
C THR A 71 -4.22 -12.12 7.08
N SER A 72 -4.93 -11.14 6.55
CA SER A 72 -6.33 -10.90 6.96
C SER A 72 -7.28 -11.99 6.44
N LEU A 73 -7.09 -12.43 5.19
CA LEU A 73 -7.89 -13.50 4.61
C LEU A 73 -7.56 -14.84 5.26
N LEU A 74 -6.28 -15.19 5.37
CA LEU A 74 -5.84 -16.45 5.99
C LEU A 74 -6.07 -16.45 7.50
N GLY A 75 -5.93 -15.31 8.20
CA GLY A 75 -6.22 -15.18 9.64
C GLY A 75 -7.71 -15.30 9.94
N GLY A 76 -8.57 -14.79 9.06
CA GLY A 76 -10.03 -14.99 9.13
C GLY A 76 -10.44 -16.44 8.86
N THR A 77 -9.81 -17.13 7.91
CA THR A 77 -10.10 -18.55 7.61
C THR A 77 -9.39 -19.54 8.54
N ALA A 78 -8.22 -19.19 9.09
CA ALA A 78 -7.49 -20.05 10.02
C ALA A 78 -8.21 -20.12 11.38
N LEU A 79 -8.87 -19.04 11.82
CA LEU A 79 -9.77 -19.10 12.97
C LEU A 79 -11.08 -19.88 12.67
N GLY A 80 -11.53 -19.89 11.41
CA GLY A 80 -12.70 -20.70 10.98
C GLY A 80 -12.40 -22.20 10.86
N MET A 81 -11.21 -22.57 10.37
CA MET A 81 -10.80 -23.97 10.18
C MET A 81 -10.19 -24.59 11.45
N ALA A 82 -9.44 -23.82 12.25
CA ALA A 82 -8.99 -24.29 13.57
C ALA A 82 -10.14 -24.36 14.58
N GLY A 83 -11.18 -23.53 14.42
CA GLY A 83 -12.41 -23.62 15.21
C GLY A 83 -13.25 -24.85 14.88
N ALA A 84 -13.36 -25.26 13.62
CA ALA A 84 -14.09 -26.47 13.23
C ALA A 84 -13.36 -27.78 13.62
N GLY A 85 -12.01 -27.77 13.63
CA GLY A 85 -11.20 -28.91 14.06
C GLY A 85 -11.10 -29.08 15.59
N ALA A 86 -11.09 -27.98 16.34
CA ALA A 86 -10.98 -28.03 17.81
C ALA A 86 -12.31 -28.34 18.52
N LEU A 87 -13.46 -28.00 17.91
CA LEU A 87 -14.78 -28.31 18.48
C LEU A 87 -15.16 -29.79 18.31
N GLY A 88 -14.59 -30.50 17.32
CA GLY A 88 -14.80 -31.95 17.14
C GLY A 88 -13.96 -32.83 18.08
N ALA A 89 -12.83 -32.32 18.58
CA ALA A 89 -11.93 -33.06 19.46
C ALA A 89 -12.24 -32.88 20.96
N GLY A 90 -13.01 -31.85 21.34
CA GLY A 90 -13.35 -31.54 22.73
C GLY A 90 -14.62 -32.22 23.28
N LEU A 91 -15.36 -32.97 22.47
CA LEU A 91 -16.63 -33.64 22.89
C LEU A 91 -16.49 -35.17 23.06
N ALA A 92 -15.29 -35.73 22.87
CA ALA A 92 -15.05 -37.17 22.89
C ALA A 92 -14.08 -37.63 24.02
N THR A 93 -14.06 -36.93 25.15
CA THR A 93 -13.46 -37.41 26.41
C THR A 93 -14.41 -37.07 27.55
#